data_AF-K1TL18-F1
#
_entry.id   AF-K1TL18-F1
#
_cell.length_a   1.000
_cell.length_b   1.000
_cell.length_c   1.000
_cell.angle_alpha   90.00
_cell.angle_beta   90.00
_cell.angle_gamma   90.00
#
_symmetry.space_group_name_H-M   'P 1'
#
loop_
_entity.id
_entity.type
_entity.pdbx_description
1 polymer ?
#
loop_
_entity_poly.entity_id
_entity_poly.type
_entity_poly.pdbx_seq_one_letter_code
_entity_poly.pdbx_strand_id
1 'polypeptide(L)'
;NAYANACLKLTPGAEYGTAEWGSIKEFNKKFAAPEEKDNKILSENIRLKYDASTLKNNNMFIVGGSGAGKTAFAVSPNLLNNSCSGVYTDPKGGLLEDYGEYLKAQPYTRVYQINLCEMEKSMRFNPFVFLRKQSEIPRLIANIMKNTTPDEGLNNTADPFWDKSESMYLQAIFYYIWLECPMQSVDPFTGEITTLRKNFESVLRLLDEAEINDDGEESPLEMRFRILAEEKPRHPAIATYNRFGKGAGDTMRSVIMCANSRFNAFDNEELLHILSDNDIPLDELGTGINGDG
;
A
#
# COMPACT_ATOMS: atom_id res chain seq x y z
N ASN A 1 7.53 15.67 40.86
CA ASN A 1 8.97 15.57 41.18
C ASN A 1 9.52 14.17 40.89
N ALA A 2 9.56 13.75 39.63
CA ALA A 2 10.15 12.47 39.22
C ALA A 2 11.12 12.62 38.02
N TYR A 3 11.68 13.83 37.85
CA TYR A 3 12.63 14.16 36.78
C TYR A 3 13.97 14.63 37.37
N ALA A 4 14.62 13.78 38.16
CA ALA A 4 16.00 14.00 38.57
C ALA A 4 16.54 12.72 39.17
N ASN A 5 17.12 11.87 38.34
CA ASN A 5 18.24 10.97 38.67
C ASN A 5 18.65 10.20 37.41
N ALA A 6 19.01 10.94 36.35
CA ALA A 6 19.87 10.37 35.33
C ALA A 6 21.26 10.27 35.97
N CYS A 7 21.67 9.07 36.39
CA CYS A 7 23.05 8.82 36.78
C CYS A 7 23.90 8.94 35.50
N LEU A 8 24.39 10.16 35.23
CA LEU A 8 25.18 10.46 34.04
C LEU A 8 26.48 9.64 34.12
N LYS A 9 26.65 8.65 33.25
CA LYS A 9 27.96 8.04 33.00
C LYS A 9 28.79 9.04 32.21
N LEU A 10 29.59 9.83 32.92
CA LEU A 10 30.54 10.77 32.33
C LEU A 10 31.90 10.09 32.23
N THR A 11 32.44 10.00 31.02
CA THR A 11 33.81 9.54 30.79
C THR A 11 34.73 10.76 30.92
N PRO A 12 35.76 10.76 31.79
CA PRO A 12 36.64 11.91 31.97
C PRO A 12 37.30 12.31 30.64
N GLY A 13 37.11 13.58 30.23
CA GLY A 13 37.63 14.11 28.96
C GLY A 13 36.78 13.83 27.72
N ALA A 14 35.58 13.26 27.87
CA ALA A 14 34.65 13.04 26.76
C ALA A 14 33.29 13.70 27.01
N GLU A 15 32.62 14.09 25.92
CA GLU A 15 31.28 14.67 25.98
C GLU A 15 30.24 13.61 26.35
N TYR A 16 29.15 14.06 26.98
CA TYR A 16 28.03 13.19 27.31
C TYR A 16 27.44 12.54 26.04
N GLY A 17 27.27 11.21 26.05
CA GLY A 17 26.78 10.46 24.89
C GLY A 17 27.88 9.90 23.98
N THR A 18 29.16 10.02 24.38
CA THR A 18 30.27 9.35 23.70
C THR A 18 30.07 7.83 23.69
N ALA A 19 30.29 7.20 22.53
CA ALA A 19 30.17 5.75 22.36
C ALA A 19 31.43 5.02 22.88
N GLU A 20 31.23 3.85 23.47
CA GLU A 20 32.30 2.93 23.87
C GLU A 20 32.06 1.53 23.29
N TRP A 21 33.13 0.76 23.10
CA TRP A 21 33.02 -0.64 22.72
C TRP A 21 32.46 -1.45 23.88
N GLY A 22 31.29 -2.05 23.69
CA GLY A 22 30.62 -2.87 24.70
C GLY A 22 31.04 -4.34 24.68
N SER A 23 30.86 -5.03 25.80
CA SER A 23 31.00 -6.48 25.89
C SER A 23 29.78 -7.21 25.31
N ILE A 24 30.02 -8.18 24.42
CA ILE A 24 28.98 -9.05 23.85
C ILE A 24 28.15 -9.72 24.96
N LYS A 25 28.82 -10.23 26.00
CA LYS A 25 28.18 -10.93 27.13
C LYS A 25 27.24 -10.00 27.90
N GLU A 26 27.67 -8.77 28.15
CA GLU A 26 26.86 -7.77 28.87
C GLU A 26 25.70 -7.28 28.02
N PHE A 27 25.92 -7.10 26.71
CA PHE A 27 24.87 -6.72 25.77
C PHE A 27 23.75 -7.76 25.76
N ASN A 28 24.08 -9.03 25.49
CA ASN A 28 23.08 -10.09 25.42
C ASN A 28 22.40 -10.33 26.77
N LYS A 29 23.14 -10.27 27.89
CA LYS A 29 22.53 -10.38 29.23
C LYS A 29 21.42 -9.33 29.46
N LYS A 30 21.57 -8.15 28.85
CA LYS A 30 20.63 -7.04 29.01
C LYS A 30 19.50 -7.06 27.96
N PHE A 31 19.81 -7.47 26.73
CA PHE A 31 18.94 -7.23 25.58
C PHE A 31 18.47 -8.49 24.85
N ALA A 32 19.05 -9.66 25.08
CA ALA A 32 18.58 -10.89 24.47
C ALA A 32 17.36 -11.44 25.24
N ALA A 33 16.39 -11.98 24.51
CA ALA A 33 15.36 -12.86 25.06
C ALA A 33 15.95 -14.26 25.33
N PRO A 34 15.40 -15.03 26.28
CA PRO A 34 15.82 -16.40 26.54
C PRO A 34 15.66 -17.33 25.32
N GLU A 35 14.57 -17.17 24.58
CA GLU A 35 14.25 -17.96 23.40
C GLU A 35 14.80 -17.29 22.13
N GLU A 36 15.52 -18.06 21.30
CA GLU A 36 16.18 -17.52 20.09
C GLU A 36 15.16 -16.95 19.09
N LYS A 37 14.01 -17.61 18.95
CA LYS A 37 12.91 -17.16 18.08
C LYS A 37 12.36 -15.77 18.43
N ASP A 38 12.54 -15.32 19.68
CA ASP A 38 12.03 -14.03 20.15
C ASP A 38 13.08 -12.91 20.01
N ASN A 39 14.23 -13.22 19.39
CA ASN A 39 15.33 -12.29 19.17
C ASN A 39 15.46 -11.87 17.71
N LYS A 40 15.76 -10.59 17.52
CA LYS A 40 16.36 -10.08 16.29
C LYS A 40 17.83 -10.45 16.26
N ILE A 41 18.29 -11.01 15.15
CA ILE A 41 19.67 -11.40 14.93
C ILE A 41 20.43 -10.21 14.34
N LEU A 42 21.36 -9.63 15.09
CA LEU A 42 22.16 -8.47 14.65
C LEU A 42 23.55 -8.87 14.11
N SER A 43 24.10 -9.98 14.61
CA SER A 43 25.35 -10.58 14.16
C SER A 43 25.40 -12.03 14.61
N GLU A 44 26.49 -12.74 14.33
CA GLU A 44 26.74 -14.09 14.87
C GLU A 44 26.50 -14.17 16.39
N ASN A 45 26.94 -13.15 17.13
CA ASN A 45 26.99 -13.17 18.60
C ASN A 45 26.05 -12.17 19.30
N ILE A 46 25.33 -11.32 18.57
CA ILE A 46 24.49 -10.28 19.17
C ILE A 46 23.01 -10.55 18.89
N ARG A 47 22.20 -10.48 19.96
CA ARG A 47 20.74 -10.66 19.94
C ARG A 47 20.03 -9.49 20.58
N LEU A 48 18.90 -9.10 19.99
CA LEU A 48 18.05 -8.02 20.50
C LEU A 48 16.59 -8.46 20.46
N LYS A 49 15.97 -8.65 21.62
CA LYS A 49 14.54 -8.95 21.70
C LYS A 49 13.68 -7.81 21.12
N TYR A 50 12.54 -8.15 20.54
CA TYR A 50 11.60 -7.19 19.93
C TYR A 50 10.80 -6.35 20.95
N ASP A 51 11.05 -6.54 22.24
CA ASP A 51 10.27 -5.99 23.35
C ASP A 51 10.68 -4.54 23.73
N ALA A 52 9.67 -3.75 24.11
CA ALA A 52 9.81 -2.34 24.50
C ALA A 52 10.65 -2.15 25.77
N SER A 53 10.78 -3.16 26.63
CA SER A 53 11.63 -3.05 27.83
C SER A 53 13.11 -2.85 27.52
N THR A 54 13.54 -3.09 26.28
CA THR A 54 14.90 -2.73 25.83
C THR A 54 15.12 -1.22 25.83
N LEU A 55 14.05 -0.42 25.73
CA LEU A 55 14.08 1.03 25.47
C LEU A 55 14.91 1.37 24.22
N LYS A 56 14.98 0.45 23.25
CA LYS A 56 15.68 0.61 21.97
C LYS A 56 14.70 0.63 20.81
N ASN A 57 15.09 1.33 19.75
CA ASN A 57 14.37 1.27 18.49
C ASN A 57 14.56 -0.12 17.86
N ASN A 58 13.47 -0.69 17.34
CA ASN A 58 13.49 -1.96 16.64
C ASN A 58 13.93 -1.85 15.17
N ASN A 59 13.98 -0.65 14.61
CA ASN A 59 14.42 -0.45 13.23
C ASN A 59 15.92 -0.72 13.09
N MET A 60 16.31 -1.40 12.02
CA MET A 60 17.70 -1.58 11.61
C MET A 60 17.97 -0.79 10.34
N PHE A 61 19.07 -0.05 10.32
CA PHE A 61 19.59 0.58 9.11
C PHE A 61 20.92 -0.09 8.77
N ILE A 62 20.98 -0.71 7.59
CA ILE A 62 22.09 -1.56 7.17
C ILE A 62 22.74 -0.95 5.94
N VAL A 63 24.01 -0.56 6.08
CA VAL A 63 24.81 0.02 5.00
C VAL A 63 25.83 -1.00 4.53
N GLY A 64 25.90 -1.23 3.23
CA GLY A 64 26.91 -2.09 2.63
C GLY A 64 26.90 -1.96 1.12
N GLY A 65 28.06 -2.08 0.49
CA GLY A 65 28.21 -2.07 -0.96
C GLY A 65 27.47 -3.24 -1.64
N SER A 66 27.51 -3.25 -2.98
CA SER A 66 27.12 -4.44 -3.73
C SER A 66 28.03 -5.61 -3.36
N GLY A 67 27.48 -6.82 -3.24
CA GLY A 67 28.25 -8.01 -2.83
C GLY A 67 28.63 -8.09 -1.34
N ALA A 68 28.33 -7.07 -0.51
CA ALA A 68 28.66 -7.07 0.92
C ALA A 68 27.83 -8.06 1.77
N GLY A 69 26.94 -8.85 1.15
CA GLY A 69 26.16 -9.88 1.84
C GLY A 69 24.98 -9.36 2.68
N LYS A 70 24.43 -8.17 2.39
CA LYS A 70 23.27 -7.60 3.11
C LYS A 70 22.10 -8.60 3.25
N THR A 71 21.76 -9.28 2.16
CA THR A 71 20.72 -10.32 2.16
C THR A 71 21.15 -11.50 3.02
N ALA A 72 22.28 -12.13 2.69
CA ALA A 72 22.75 -13.35 3.33
C ALA A 72 23.01 -13.22 4.85
N PHE A 73 23.52 -12.07 5.32
CA PHE A 73 23.96 -11.90 6.70
C PHE A 73 23.00 -11.12 7.60
N ALA A 74 22.00 -10.43 7.02
CA ALA A 74 21.05 -9.68 7.83
C ALA A 74 19.59 -10.02 7.53
N VAL A 75 19.19 -10.07 6.25
CA VAL A 75 17.81 -10.38 5.87
C VAL A 75 17.54 -11.87 6.10
N SER A 76 18.32 -12.76 5.49
CA SER A 76 18.09 -14.21 5.54
C SER A 76 18.07 -14.77 6.96
N PRO A 77 18.99 -14.43 7.89
CA PRO A 77 18.93 -14.96 9.25
C PRO A 77 17.66 -14.56 10.00
N ASN A 78 17.21 -13.30 9.85
CA ASN A 78 15.99 -12.83 10.50
C ASN A 78 14.71 -13.40 9.83
N LEU A 79 14.74 -13.58 8.50
CA LEU A 79 13.67 -14.24 7.75
C LEU A 79 13.52 -15.70 8.18
N LEU A 80 14.64 -16.43 8.30
CA LEU A 80 14.65 -17.82 8.75
C LEU A 80 14.27 -17.96 10.23
N ASN A 81 14.62 -16.99 11.07
CA ASN A 81 14.18 -16.96 12.46
C ASN A 81 12.66 -16.78 12.58
N ASN A 82 12.02 -16.13 11.58
CA ASN A 82 10.58 -16.01 11.41
C ASN A 82 9.83 -15.61 12.70
N SER A 83 10.38 -14.63 13.41
CA SER A 83 9.92 -14.20 14.74
C SER A 83 8.61 -13.40 14.72
N CYS A 84 8.24 -12.83 13.58
CA CYS A 84 7.06 -11.99 13.41
C CYS A 84 6.53 -12.04 11.97
N SER A 85 5.34 -11.49 11.75
CA SER A 85 4.86 -11.19 10.40
C SER A 85 5.85 -10.28 9.66
N GLY A 86 6.25 -10.67 8.45
CA GLY A 86 7.23 -9.94 7.65
C GLY A 86 6.69 -9.56 6.27
N VAL A 87 7.05 -8.37 5.81
CA VAL A 87 6.84 -7.92 4.42
C VAL A 87 8.21 -7.63 3.83
N TYR A 88 8.53 -8.29 2.73
CA TYR A 88 9.83 -8.21 2.09
C TYR A 88 9.68 -7.67 0.68
N THR A 89 10.40 -6.59 0.38
CA THR A 89 10.61 -6.15 -1.01
C THR A 89 11.77 -6.96 -1.59
N ASP A 90 11.47 -7.84 -2.54
CA ASP A 90 12.47 -8.74 -3.15
C ASP A 90 12.72 -8.39 -4.62
N PRO A 91 13.50 -7.33 -4.91
CA PRO A 91 13.72 -6.87 -6.28
C PRO A 91 14.51 -7.86 -7.14
N LYS A 92 15.11 -8.90 -6.55
CA LYS A 92 15.87 -9.93 -7.28
C LYS A 92 15.11 -11.26 -7.39
N GLY A 93 13.98 -11.42 -6.71
CA GLY A 93 13.19 -12.66 -6.67
C GLY A 93 13.81 -13.81 -5.85
N GLY A 94 15.04 -13.65 -5.34
CA GLY A 94 15.78 -14.74 -4.71
C GLY A 94 15.28 -15.12 -3.32
N LEU A 95 14.62 -14.24 -2.58
CA LEU A 95 14.15 -14.56 -1.22
C LEU A 95 13.07 -15.64 -1.24
N LEU A 96 12.08 -15.48 -2.13
CA LEU A 96 11.00 -16.47 -2.22
C LEU A 96 11.51 -17.78 -2.85
N GLU A 97 12.39 -17.69 -3.84
CA GLU A 97 13.01 -18.86 -4.47
C GLU A 97 13.84 -19.68 -3.47
N ASP A 98 14.69 -19.02 -2.68
CA ASP A 98 15.60 -19.68 -1.74
C ASP A 98 14.88 -20.18 -0.47
N TYR A 99 13.90 -19.42 0.05
CA TYR A 99 13.35 -19.63 1.40
C TYR A 99 11.85 -19.90 1.44
N GLY A 100 11.12 -19.78 0.32
CA GLY A 100 9.66 -19.89 0.29
C GLY A 100 9.12 -21.21 0.82
N GLU A 101 9.70 -22.33 0.40
CA GLU A 101 9.30 -23.67 0.85
C GLU A 101 9.62 -23.90 2.34
N TYR A 102 10.75 -23.38 2.82
CA TYR A 102 11.08 -23.41 4.25
C TYR A 102 10.04 -22.64 5.08
N LEU A 103 9.65 -21.44 4.63
CA LEU A 103 8.67 -20.60 5.31
C LEU A 103 7.28 -21.26 5.32
N LYS A 104 6.84 -21.84 4.20
CA LYS A 104 5.56 -22.59 4.12
C LYS A 104 5.52 -23.79 5.07
N ALA A 105 6.67 -24.42 5.33
CA ALA A 105 6.78 -25.54 6.25
C ALA A 105 6.77 -25.12 7.74
N GLN A 106 6.90 -23.82 8.06
CA GLN A 106 6.89 -23.35 9.45
C GLN A 106 5.47 -23.38 10.03
N PRO A 107 5.31 -23.73 11.33
CA PRO A 107 4.01 -23.68 12.00
C PRO A 107 3.38 -22.29 11.91
N TYR A 108 2.07 -22.26 11.68
CA TYR A 108 1.26 -21.03 11.66
C TYR A 108 1.75 -19.94 10.68
N THR A 109 2.58 -20.31 9.69
CA THR A 109 3.15 -19.37 8.73
C THR A 109 2.44 -19.51 7.39
N ARG A 110 1.93 -18.38 6.87
CA ARG A 110 1.36 -18.28 5.52
C ARG A 110 2.25 -17.38 4.68
N VAL A 111 2.55 -17.82 3.47
CA VAL A 111 3.41 -17.09 2.54
C VAL A 111 2.57 -16.58 1.38
N TYR A 112 2.60 -15.28 1.16
CA TYR A 112 1.88 -14.59 0.09
C TYR A 112 2.89 -13.85 -0.81
N GLN A 113 2.57 -13.71 -2.09
CA GLN A 113 3.45 -13.05 -3.06
C GLN A 113 2.67 -12.14 -4.01
N ILE A 114 3.14 -10.91 -4.15
CA ILE A 114 2.83 -10.06 -5.30
C ILE A 114 4.06 -10.08 -6.20
N ASN A 115 3.94 -10.68 -7.39
CA ASN A 115 5.02 -10.75 -8.37
C ASN A 115 4.77 -9.73 -9.47
N LEU A 116 5.60 -8.69 -9.54
CA LEU A 116 5.49 -7.64 -10.56
C LEU A 116 6.45 -7.85 -11.74
N CYS A 117 7.23 -8.94 -11.74
CA CYS A 117 8.13 -9.31 -12.82
C CYS A 117 7.53 -10.40 -13.72
N GLU A 118 6.93 -11.43 -13.09
CA GLU A 118 6.17 -12.50 -13.74
C GLU A 118 4.74 -12.44 -13.17
N MET A 119 3.95 -11.49 -13.67
CA MET A 119 2.64 -11.12 -13.14
C MET A 119 1.62 -12.26 -13.21
N GLU A 120 1.76 -13.16 -14.18
CA GLU A 120 0.95 -14.38 -14.32
C GLU A 120 1.14 -15.37 -13.15
N LYS A 121 2.25 -15.26 -12.42
CA LYS A 121 2.55 -16.07 -11.22
C LYS A 121 2.23 -15.33 -9.93
N SER A 122 1.68 -14.12 -10.00
CA SER A 122 1.35 -13.33 -8.83
C SER A 122 0.02 -13.77 -8.21
N MET A 123 -0.09 -13.62 -6.89
CA MET A 123 -1.39 -13.61 -6.23
C MET A 123 -2.12 -12.29 -6.51
N ARG A 124 -3.43 -12.29 -6.28
CA ARG A 124 -4.31 -11.15 -6.52
C ARG A 124 -4.46 -10.29 -5.26
N PHE A 125 -4.50 -8.98 -5.45
CA PHE A 125 -4.62 -7.97 -4.42
C PHE A 125 -5.66 -6.93 -4.83
N ASN A 126 -6.72 -6.79 -4.05
CA ASN A 126 -7.77 -5.81 -4.32
C ASN A 126 -7.88 -4.80 -3.17
N PRO A 127 -7.49 -3.53 -3.35
CA PRO A 127 -7.52 -2.56 -2.27
C PRO A 127 -8.94 -2.24 -1.78
N PHE A 128 -9.98 -2.46 -2.60
CA PHE A 128 -11.36 -2.18 -2.19
C PHE A 128 -11.84 -3.08 -1.04
N VAL A 129 -11.26 -4.28 -0.86
CA VAL A 129 -11.68 -5.18 0.23
C VAL A 129 -11.20 -4.71 1.60
N PHE A 130 -10.19 -3.82 1.65
CA PHE A 130 -9.62 -3.29 2.90
C PHE A 130 -10.22 -1.93 3.30
N LEU A 131 -11.05 -1.33 2.44
CA LEU A 131 -11.75 -0.11 2.77
C LEU A 131 -12.87 -0.38 3.77
N ARG A 132 -12.86 0.35 4.88
CA ARG A 132 -13.83 0.28 5.99
C ARG A 132 -14.59 1.59 6.17
N LYS A 133 -14.01 2.72 5.79
CA LYS A 133 -14.60 4.06 5.97
C LYS A 133 -14.49 4.90 4.70
N GLN A 134 -15.48 5.77 4.49
CA GLN A 134 -15.47 6.72 3.36
C GLN A 134 -14.19 7.58 3.32
N SER A 135 -13.64 7.95 4.49
CA SER A 135 -12.40 8.74 4.60
C SER A 135 -11.14 8.04 4.05
N GLU A 136 -11.21 6.76 3.72
CA GLU A 136 -10.09 5.99 3.17
C GLU A 136 -10.04 6.06 1.64
N ILE A 137 -11.16 6.35 0.97
CA ILE A 137 -11.19 6.56 -0.50
C ILE A 137 -10.25 7.71 -0.90
N PRO A 138 -10.30 8.91 -0.29
CA PRO A 138 -9.35 9.98 -0.62
C PRO A 138 -7.89 9.60 -0.34
N ARG A 139 -7.63 8.75 0.67
CA ARG A 139 -6.26 8.28 0.99
C ARG A 139 -5.75 7.31 -0.07
N LEU A 140 -6.60 6.39 -0.54
CA LEU A 140 -6.28 5.47 -1.63
C LEU A 140 -5.99 6.24 -2.92
N ILE A 141 -6.86 7.19 -3.29
CA ILE A 141 -6.62 8.06 -4.45
C ILE A 141 -5.33 8.85 -4.31
N ALA A 142 -5.08 9.48 -3.16
CA ALA A 142 -3.83 10.22 -2.93
C ALA A 142 -2.60 9.32 -3.06
N ASN A 143 -2.67 8.07 -2.59
CA ASN A 143 -1.59 7.11 -2.75
C ASN A 143 -1.38 6.72 -4.23
N ILE A 144 -2.44 6.46 -4.98
CA ILE A 144 -2.36 6.14 -6.42
C ILE A 144 -1.76 7.31 -7.19
N MET A 145 -2.28 8.53 -6.99
CA MET A 145 -1.78 9.72 -7.67
C MET A 145 -0.31 9.97 -7.32
N LYS A 146 0.08 9.87 -6.05
CA LYS A 146 1.47 10.04 -5.64
C LYS A 146 2.43 9.05 -6.32
N ASN A 147 2.03 7.79 -6.49
CA ASN A 147 2.90 6.75 -7.08
C ASN A 147 2.83 6.68 -8.61
N THR A 148 1.96 7.49 -9.25
CA THR A 148 1.86 7.59 -10.72
C THR A 148 2.27 8.96 -11.24
N THR A 149 2.52 9.93 -10.37
CA THR A 149 3.16 11.20 -10.73
C THR A 149 4.67 10.97 -10.82
N PRO A 150 5.34 11.29 -11.96
CA PRO A 150 6.80 11.19 -12.06
C PRO A 150 7.50 12.00 -10.98
N ASP A 151 8.65 11.52 -10.48
CA ASP A 151 9.52 12.27 -9.57
C ASP A 151 10.20 13.43 -10.35
N GLU A 152 9.43 14.47 -10.67
CA GLU A 152 9.98 15.73 -11.16
C GLU A 152 10.64 16.45 -9.98
N GLY A 153 11.97 16.39 -9.95
CA GLY A 153 12.78 16.80 -8.81
C GLY A 153 12.42 18.19 -8.25
N LEU A 154 12.09 18.24 -6.96
CA LEU A 154 12.04 19.40 -6.03
C LEU A 154 11.31 20.69 -6.44
N ASN A 155 10.83 20.83 -7.68
CA ASN A 155 10.17 22.02 -8.21
C ASN A 155 8.91 21.63 -8.99
N ASN A 156 8.00 20.90 -8.36
CA ASN A 156 6.67 20.73 -8.94
C ASN A 156 5.92 22.08 -8.86
N THR A 157 6.05 22.88 -9.93
CA THR A 157 5.36 24.16 -10.12
C THR A 157 4.01 23.98 -10.81
N ALA A 158 3.55 22.74 -10.99
CA ALA A 158 2.24 22.46 -11.56
C ALA A 158 1.12 23.05 -10.69
N ASP A 159 0.11 23.61 -11.36
CA ASP A 159 -1.03 24.22 -10.69
C ASP A 159 -1.77 23.17 -9.83
N PRO A 160 -1.89 23.37 -8.49
CA PRO A 160 -2.61 22.46 -7.60
C PRO A 160 -4.07 22.22 -8.01
N PHE A 161 -4.63 23.08 -8.87
CA PHE A 161 -5.96 22.90 -9.46
C PHE A 161 -6.10 21.54 -10.16
N TRP A 162 -5.12 21.12 -10.97
CA TRP A 162 -5.21 19.89 -11.76
C TRP A 162 -5.26 18.66 -10.86
N ASP A 163 -4.31 18.55 -9.92
CA ASP A 163 -4.28 17.44 -8.96
C ASP A 163 -5.54 17.38 -8.09
N LYS A 164 -6.05 18.53 -7.64
CA LYS A 164 -7.27 18.57 -6.82
C LYS A 164 -8.51 18.19 -7.62
N SER A 165 -8.62 18.64 -8.86
CA SER A 165 -9.77 18.34 -9.72
C SER A 165 -9.77 16.88 -10.13
N GLU A 166 -8.60 16.35 -10.53
CA GLU A 166 -8.43 14.93 -10.84
C GLU A 166 -8.73 14.05 -9.62
N SER A 167 -8.19 14.39 -8.45
CA SER A 167 -8.47 13.67 -7.21
C SER A 167 -9.97 13.65 -6.89
N MET A 168 -10.67 14.77 -7.10
CA MET A 168 -12.12 14.86 -6.86
C MET A 168 -12.91 13.98 -7.82
N TYR A 169 -12.56 14.01 -9.11
CA TYR A 169 -13.17 13.17 -10.13
C TYR A 169 -12.98 11.67 -9.83
N LEU A 170 -11.74 11.25 -9.56
CA LEU A 170 -11.42 9.87 -9.19
C LEU A 170 -12.13 9.41 -7.92
N GLN A 171 -12.24 10.28 -6.91
CA GLN A 171 -13.00 9.98 -5.70
C GLN A 171 -14.47 9.68 -6.00
N ALA A 172 -15.11 10.42 -6.92
CA ALA A 172 -16.50 10.15 -7.31
C ALA A 172 -16.68 8.74 -7.88
N ILE A 173 -15.79 8.33 -8.79
CA ILE A 173 -15.78 6.98 -9.39
C ILE A 173 -15.52 5.91 -8.32
N PHE A 174 -14.51 6.10 -7.48
CA PHE A 174 -14.17 5.13 -6.44
C PHE A 174 -15.26 5.01 -5.37
N TYR A 175 -15.96 6.09 -5.02
CA TYR A 175 -17.14 6.03 -4.15
C TYR A 175 -18.28 5.24 -4.81
N TYR A 176 -18.53 5.45 -6.10
CA TYR A 176 -19.54 4.71 -6.84
C TYR A 176 -19.23 3.21 -6.79
N ILE A 177 -18.01 2.82 -7.16
CA ILE A 177 -17.57 1.42 -7.17
C ILE A 177 -17.65 0.81 -5.78
N TRP A 178 -17.11 1.49 -4.76
CA TRP A 178 -17.04 0.92 -3.41
C TRP A 178 -18.42 0.74 -2.75
N LEU A 179 -19.38 1.62 -3.02
CA LEU A 179 -20.69 1.63 -2.36
C LEU A 179 -21.80 0.94 -3.16
N GLU A 180 -21.73 0.95 -4.49
CA GLU A 180 -22.82 0.44 -5.35
C GLU A 180 -22.49 -0.90 -6.02
N CYS A 181 -21.21 -1.26 -6.21
CA CYS A 181 -20.84 -2.56 -6.78
C CYS A 181 -20.83 -3.67 -5.70
N PRO A 182 -20.92 -4.96 -6.06
CA PRO A 182 -21.16 -5.47 -7.40
C PRO A 182 -22.59 -5.19 -7.87
N MET A 183 -22.76 -4.84 -9.15
CA MET A 183 -24.07 -4.62 -9.75
C MET A 183 -24.08 -5.08 -11.21
N GLN A 184 -25.24 -5.54 -11.68
CA GLN A 184 -25.43 -5.79 -13.11
C GLN A 184 -25.46 -4.46 -13.86
N SER A 185 -24.82 -4.43 -15.02
CA SER A 185 -24.79 -3.28 -15.92
C SER A 185 -24.88 -3.76 -17.35
N VAL A 186 -25.48 -2.95 -18.21
CA VAL A 186 -25.27 -3.10 -19.66
C VAL A 186 -23.97 -2.41 -20.01
N ASP A 187 -23.15 -3.04 -20.84
CA ASP A 187 -22.01 -2.41 -21.48
C ASP A 187 -22.49 -1.41 -22.53
N PRO A 188 -22.15 -0.12 -22.42
CA PRO A 188 -22.67 0.88 -23.34
C PRO A 188 -22.08 0.75 -24.75
N PHE A 189 -20.95 0.08 -24.91
CA PHE A 189 -20.26 -0.10 -26.19
C PHE A 189 -20.68 -1.41 -26.89
N THR A 190 -20.85 -2.50 -26.13
CA THR A 190 -21.22 -3.82 -26.70
C THR A 190 -22.70 -4.16 -26.57
N GLY A 191 -23.42 -3.50 -25.65
CA GLY A 191 -24.81 -3.82 -25.31
C GLY A 191 -24.98 -5.08 -24.45
N GLU A 192 -23.88 -5.72 -24.02
CA GLU A 192 -23.92 -6.97 -23.26
C GLU A 192 -24.21 -6.74 -21.77
N ILE A 193 -24.93 -7.68 -21.15
CA ILE A 193 -25.13 -7.69 -19.70
C ILE A 193 -23.83 -8.17 -19.04
N THR A 194 -23.25 -7.29 -18.27
CA THR A 194 -21.98 -7.45 -17.55
C THR A 194 -22.18 -7.14 -16.07
N THR A 195 -21.15 -7.35 -15.25
CA THR A 195 -21.18 -7.03 -13.81
C THR A 195 -20.05 -6.09 -13.49
N LEU A 196 -20.39 -4.88 -13.02
CA LEU A 196 -19.41 -4.01 -12.38
C LEU A 196 -19.07 -4.63 -11.01
N ARG A 197 -17.78 -4.74 -10.71
CA ARG A 197 -17.23 -5.33 -9.48
C ARG A 197 -16.51 -4.25 -8.69
N LYS A 198 -16.15 -4.56 -7.43
CA LYS A 198 -15.30 -3.67 -6.62
C LYS A 198 -13.82 -3.85 -6.98
N ASN A 199 -13.42 -3.58 -8.22
CA ASN A 199 -12.05 -3.84 -8.71
C ASN A 199 -11.60 -2.77 -9.71
N PHE A 200 -10.34 -2.85 -10.16
CA PHE A 200 -9.75 -1.86 -11.07
C PHE A 200 -10.27 -1.97 -12.51
N GLU A 201 -10.72 -3.15 -12.94
CA GLU A 201 -11.41 -3.31 -14.23
C GLU A 201 -12.66 -2.41 -14.30
N SER A 202 -13.43 -2.36 -13.21
CA SER A 202 -14.60 -1.47 -13.12
C SER A 202 -14.20 0.00 -13.00
N VAL A 203 -13.02 0.31 -12.45
CA VAL A 203 -12.48 1.68 -12.46
C VAL A 203 -12.19 2.13 -13.88
N LEU A 204 -11.43 1.34 -14.65
CA LEU A 204 -11.10 1.66 -16.04
C LEU A 204 -12.36 1.81 -16.88
N ARG A 205 -13.28 0.86 -16.77
CA ARG A 205 -14.56 0.96 -17.49
C ARG A 205 -15.34 2.23 -17.17
N LEU A 206 -15.46 2.63 -15.90
CA LEU A 206 -16.17 3.87 -15.57
C LEU A 206 -15.42 5.13 -16.03
N LEU A 207 -14.09 5.05 -16.17
CA LEU A 207 -13.28 6.13 -16.72
C LEU A 207 -13.48 6.27 -18.25
N ASP A 208 -13.57 5.14 -18.97
CA ASP A 208 -13.86 5.09 -20.41
C ASP A 208 -15.29 5.56 -20.72
N GLU A 209 -16.25 5.19 -19.86
CA GLU A 209 -17.65 5.62 -19.95
C GLU A 209 -17.86 7.13 -19.73
N ALA A 210 -16.82 7.86 -19.31
CA ALA A 210 -16.84 9.30 -19.14
C ALA A 210 -16.40 10.07 -20.38
N GLU A 211 -16.02 9.39 -21.46
CA GLU A 211 -15.68 10.05 -22.71
C GLU A 211 -16.86 10.87 -23.23
N ILE A 212 -16.59 12.16 -23.49
CA ILE A 212 -17.60 13.14 -23.89
C ILE A 212 -17.61 13.21 -25.41
N ASN A 213 -18.74 12.86 -26.03
CA ASN A 213 -18.94 13.04 -27.46
C ASN A 213 -19.05 14.54 -27.82
N ASP A 214 -18.58 14.91 -29.01
CA ASP A 214 -18.58 16.29 -29.52
C ASP A 214 -20.00 16.91 -29.60
N ASP A 215 -21.03 16.07 -29.64
CA ASP A 215 -22.43 16.44 -29.79
C ASP A 215 -23.11 16.90 -28.48
N GLY A 216 -22.39 16.89 -27.35
CA GLY A 216 -22.93 17.32 -26.06
C GLY A 216 -23.97 16.34 -25.47
N GLU A 217 -23.96 15.10 -25.93
CA GLU A 217 -24.76 14.02 -25.36
C GLU A 217 -24.24 13.62 -23.98
N GLU A 218 -25.17 13.23 -23.11
CA GLU A 218 -24.86 12.69 -21.78
C GLU A 218 -24.05 11.40 -21.93
N SER A 219 -22.88 11.34 -21.32
CA SER A 219 -22.02 10.15 -21.30
C SER A 219 -22.66 9.02 -20.48
N PRO A 220 -22.32 7.74 -20.76
CA PRO A 220 -22.79 6.63 -19.94
C PRO A 220 -22.46 6.80 -18.44
N LEU A 221 -21.31 7.39 -18.10
CA LEU A 221 -20.98 7.72 -16.71
C LEU A 221 -21.97 8.74 -16.14
N GLU A 222 -22.22 9.86 -16.83
CA GLU A 222 -23.17 10.89 -16.38
C GLU A 222 -24.57 10.32 -16.15
N MET A 223 -25.05 9.46 -17.06
CA MET A 223 -26.32 8.74 -16.94
C MET A 223 -26.38 7.93 -15.63
N ARG A 224 -25.32 7.21 -15.26
CA ARG A 224 -25.25 6.47 -13.97
C ARG A 224 -25.31 7.40 -12.78
N PHE A 225 -24.57 8.50 -12.80
CA PHE A 225 -24.59 9.49 -11.72
C PHE A 225 -25.97 10.15 -11.61
N ARG A 226 -26.67 10.39 -12.72
CA ARG A 226 -28.04 10.92 -12.73
C ARG A 226 -29.02 9.95 -12.07
N ILE A 227 -29.02 8.69 -12.49
CA ILE A 227 -29.87 7.64 -11.89
C ILE A 227 -29.59 7.51 -10.39
N LEU A 228 -28.31 7.43 -10.00
CA LEU A 228 -27.92 7.32 -8.60
C LEU A 228 -28.31 8.59 -7.80
N ALA A 229 -28.30 9.78 -8.41
CA ALA A 229 -28.73 11.02 -7.75
C ALA A 229 -30.26 11.06 -7.52
N GLU A 230 -31.05 10.49 -8.44
CA GLU A 230 -32.50 10.36 -8.30
C GLU A 230 -32.85 9.41 -7.14
N GLU A 231 -32.15 8.28 -7.02
CA GLU A 231 -32.39 7.30 -5.96
C GLU A 231 -31.78 7.69 -4.60
N LYS A 232 -30.54 8.20 -4.62
CA LYS A 232 -29.71 8.46 -3.44
C LYS A 232 -29.03 9.84 -3.53
N PRO A 233 -29.78 10.95 -3.40
CA PRO A 233 -29.25 12.31 -3.63
C PRO A 233 -28.14 12.75 -2.66
N ARG A 234 -28.00 12.09 -1.50
CA ARG A 234 -26.93 12.36 -0.51
C ARG A 234 -25.76 11.38 -0.61
N HIS A 235 -25.68 10.58 -1.68
CA HIS A 235 -24.61 9.62 -1.87
C HIS A 235 -23.24 10.31 -2.05
N PRO A 236 -22.15 9.83 -1.41
CA PRO A 236 -20.84 10.47 -1.49
C PRO A 236 -20.29 10.64 -2.92
N ALA A 237 -20.55 9.66 -3.79
CA ALA A 237 -20.18 9.75 -5.20
C ALA A 237 -20.84 10.96 -5.87
N ILE A 238 -22.16 11.13 -5.68
CA ILE A 238 -22.94 12.25 -6.23
C ILE A 238 -22.47 13.59 -5.66
N ALA A 239 -22.27 13.66 -4.35
CA ALA A 239 -21.80 14.88 -3.69
C ALA A 239 -20.43 15.32 -4.21
N THR A 240 -19.56 14.37 -4.55
CA THR A 240 -18.21 14.63 -5.08
C THR A 240 -18.27 14.98 -6.56
N TYR A 241 -19.02 14.22 -7.36
CA TYR A 241 -19.21 14.46 -8.79
C TYR A 241 -19.86 15.83 -9.06
N ASN A 242 -20.90 16.20 -8.31
CA ASN A 242 -21.55 17.51 -8.44
C ASN A 242 -20.65 18.69 -8.02
N ARG A 243 -19.59 18.46 -7.25
CA ARG A 243 -18.59 19.50 -6.93
C ARG A 243 -17.58 19.64 -8.06
N PHE A 244 -17.18 18.53 -8.67
CA PHE A 244 -16.36 18.50 -9.87
C PHE A 244 -17.09 19.16 -11.05
N GLY A 245 -18.38 18.82 -11.24
CA GLY A 245 -19.28 19.29 -12.31
C GLY A 245 -19.62 20.79 -12.35
N LYS A 246 -18.99 21.61 -11.49
CA LYS A 246 -19.22 23.08 -11.46
C LYS A 246 -18.26 23.86 -12.35
N GLY A 247 -17.26 23.19 -12.94
CA GLY A 247 -16.31 23.80 -13.87
C GLY A 247 -16.89 24.06 -15.25
N ALA A 248 -16.13 24.76 -16.10
CA ALA A 248 -16.45 24.85 -17.53
C ALA A 248 -16.26 23.47 -18.20
N GLY A 249 -17.09 23.14 -19.20
CA GLY A 249 -17.06 21.85 -19.90
C GLY A 249 -15.67 21.44 -20.41
N ASP A 250 -14.97 22.37 -21.08
CA ASP A 250 -13.63 22.10 -21.61
C ASP A 250 -12.58 21.85 -20.52
N THR A 251 -12.72 22.50 -19.36
CA THR A 251 -11.87 22.24 -18.20
C THR A 251 -12.14 20.86 -17.62
N MET A 252 -13.41 20.45 -17.53
CA MET A 252 -13.76 19.11 -17.05
C MET A 252 -13.24 18.01 -17.98
N ARG A 253 -13.38 18.20 -19.30
CA ARG A 253 -12.80 17.32 -20.33
C ARG A 253 -11.30 17.12 -20.11
N SER A 254 -10.57 18.22 -19.90
CA SER A 254 -9.12 18.17 -19.64
C SER A 254 -8.78 17.38 -18.38
N VAL A 255 -9.57 17.52 -17.30
CA VAL A 255 -9.38 16.75 -16.07
C VAL A 255 -9.66 15.26 -16.27
N ILE A 256 -10.72 14.91 -17.02
CA ILE A 256 -11.05 13.52 -17.36
C ILE A 256 -9.91 12.89 -18.18
N MET A 257 -9.36 13.62 -19.16
CA MET A 257 -8.19 13.17 -19.93
C MET A 257 -6.96 12.93 -19.04
N CYS A 258 -6.70 13.80 -18.04
CA CYS A 258 -5.62 13.57 -17.07
C CYS A 258 -5.84 12.28 -16.27
N ALA A 259 -7.06 12.07 -15.76
CA ALA A 259 -7.41 10.86 -15.02
C ALA A 259 -7.26 9.59 -15.87
N ASN A 260 -7.76 9.60 -17.10
CA ASN A 260 -7.60 8.50 -18.07
C ASN A 260 -6.12 8.22 -18.35
N SER A 261 -5.34 9.27 -18.66
CA SER A 261 -3.91 9.13 -18.92
C SER A 261 -3.14 8.53 -17.73
N ARG A 262 -3.49 8.92 -16.50
CA ARG A 262 -2.89 8.34 -15.29
C ARG A 262 -3.24 6.87 -15.12
N PHE A 263 -4.50 6.51 -15.37
CA PHE A 263 -4.98 5.15 -15.18
C PHE A 263 -4.64 4.19 -16.33
N ASN A 264 -4.19 4.70 -17.47
CA ASN A 264 -3.69 3.90 -18.60
C ASN A 264 -2.56 2.93 -18.19
N ALA A 265 -1.78 3.25 -17.15
CA ALA A 265 -0.77 2.33 -16.62
C ALA A 265 -1.37 1.03 -16.04
N PHE A 266 -2.66 1.03 -15.68
CA PHE A 266 -3.39 -0.14 -15.20
C PHE A 266 -4.08 -0.92 -16.32
N ASP A 267 -4.12 -0.40 -17.55
CA ASP A 267 -4.71 -1.09 -18.71
C ASP A 267 -3.73 -2.12 -19.29
N ASN A 268 -3.44 -3.13 -18.46
CA ASN A 268 -2.59 -4.26 -18.77
C ASN A 268 -3.28 -5.50 -18.20
N GLU A 269 -3.53 -6.52 -19.03
CA GLU A 269 -4.27 -7.72 -18.66
C GLU A 269 -3.67 -8.45 -17.44
N GLU A 270 -2.34 -8.55 -17.36
CA GLU A 270 -1.65 -9.22 -16.26
C GLU A 270 -1.78 -8.43 -14.96
N LEU A 271 -1.70 -7.09 -15.02
CA LEU A 271 -1.88 -6.22 -13.87
C LEU A 271 -3.35 -6.17 -13.41
N LEU A 272 -4.30 -6.15 -14.35
CA LEU A 272 -5.72 -6.24 -14.05
C LEU A 272 -6.08 -7.58 -13.42
N HIS A 273 -5.45 -8.67 -13.87
CA HIS A 273 -5.59 -9.97 -13.21
C HIS A 273 -5.16 -9.88 -11.74
N ILE A 274 -4.00 -9.28 -11.44
CA ILE A 274 -3.55 -9.04 -10.06
C ILE A 274 -4.59 -8.21 -9.29
N LEU A 275 -5.16 -7.17 -9.88
CA LEU A 275 -6.09 -6.25 -9.20
C LEU A 275 -7.57 -6.70 -9.23
N SER A 276 -7.86 -7.89 -9.79
CA SER A 276 -9.21 -8.36 -10.06
C SER A 276 -9.95 -8.85 -8.80
N ASP A 277 -9.21 -9.40 -7.85
CA ASP A 277 -9.71 -10.11 -6.67
C ASP A 277 -8.67 -10.07 -5.53
N ASN A 278 -8.92 -10.76 -4.41
CA ASN A 278 -8.03 -10.73 -3.26
C ASN A 278 -7.68 -12.12 -2.71
N ASP A 279 -6.42 -12.51 -2.85
CA ASP A 279 -5.85 -13.72 -2.25
C ASP A 279 -5.10 -13.44 -0.93
N ILE A 280 -4.71 -12.19 -0.70
CA ILE A 280 -3.81 -11.78 0.38
C ILE A 280 -4.61 -11.12 1.52
N PRO A 281 -4.71 -11.71 2.72
CA PRO A 281 -5.45 -11.12 3.85
C PRO A 281 -4.58 -10.12 4.61
N LEU A 282 -4.32 -8.94 4.02
CA LEU A 282 -3.47 -7.91 4.65
C LEU A 282 -4.02 -7.39 5.99
N ASP A 283 -5.32 -7.46 6.22
CA ASP A 283 -5.95 -7.06 7.48
C ASP A 283 -5.70 -8.03 8.64
N GLU A 284 -5.22 -9.25 8.35
CA GLU A 284 -4.79 -10.21 9.37
C GLU A 284 -3.30 -10.05 9.73
N LEU A 285 -2.55 -9.25 8.98
CA LEU A 285 -1.12 -9.06 9.21
C LEU A 285 -0.86 -8.39 10.57
N GLY A 286 -0.03 -9.02 11.40
CA GLY A 286 0.32 -8.51 12.72
C GLY A 286 -0.77 -8.63 13.79
N THR A 287 -1.87 -9.34 13.51
CA THR A 287 -2.94 -9.59 14.49
C THR A 287 -2.65 -10.74 15.48
N GLY A 288 -1.58 -11.51 15.26
CA GLY A 288 -1.21 -12.64 16.12
C GLY A 288 -1.95 -13.95 15.80
N ILE A 289 -1.63 -15.01 16.54
CA ILE A 289 -2.24 -16.33 16.38
C ILE A 289 -3.54 -16.32 17.21
N ASN A 290 -4.67 -16.05 16.52
CA ASN A 290 -6.01 -15.84 17.10
C ASN A 290 -6.33 -14.42 17.60
N GLY A 291 -5.65 -13.38 17.08
CA GLY A 291 -5.96 -12.00 17.48
C GLY A 291 -5.26 -11.55 18.78
N ASP A 292 -4.18 -12.24 19.19
CA ASP A 292 -3.42 -11.98 20.42
C ASP A 292 -2.19 -11.06 20.21
N GLY A 293 -2.02 -10.52 19.00
CA GLY A 293 -0.90 -9.65 18.61
C GLY A 293 -0.98 -8.21 19.12
#